data_AF-I0AH24-F1
#
_entry.id   AF-I0AH24-F1
#
_cell.length_a   1.000
_cell.length_b   1.000
_cell.length_c   1.000
_cell.angle_alpha   90.00
_cell.angle_beta   90.00
_cell.angle_gamma   90.00
#
_symmetry.space_group_name_H-M   'P 1'
#
loop_
_entity.id
_entity.type
_entity.pdbx_description
1 polymer ?
#
loop_
_entity_poly.entity_id
_entity_poly.type
_entity_poly.pdbx_seq_one_letter_code
_entity_poly.pdbx_strand_id
1 'polypeptide(L)'
;MGEIVFWTILRTAFLIFLLWISKDVWGEKYFWLIVSLSFYLFVISPAISFYRKFVEKNKEVLESSLCSSCKHFDESAVLCMKYDKHPTKDFIPCEGSAWEPK
;
A
#
# COMPACT_ATOMS: atom_id res chain seq x y z
N MET A 1 -3.55 1.01 -7.19
CA MET A 1 -2.20 0.85 -6.59
C MET A 1 -1.13 1.74 -7.22
N GLY A 2 -1.18 2.03 -8.53
CA GLY A 2 -0.12 2.80 -9.22
C GLY A 2 0.17 4.20 -8.68
N GLU A 3 -0.84 4.99 -8.33
CA GLU A 3 -0.66 6.36 -7.81
C GLU A 3 0.11 6.38 -6.47
N ILE A 4 -0.12 5.36 -5.63
CA ILE A 4 0.53 5.20 -4.32
C ILE A 4 2.01 4.83 -4.52
N VAL A 5 2.28 3.88 -5.42
CA VAL A 5 3.63 3.45 -5.76
C VAL A 5 4.41 4.61 -6.39
N PHE A 6 3.78 5.36 -7.31
CA PHE A 6 4.38 6.52 -7.95
C PHE A 6 4.81 7.59 -6.93
N TRP A 7 3.92 7.97 -6.00
CA TRP A 7 4.24 8.95 -4.97
C TRP A 7 5.33 8.47 -4.00
N THR A 8 5.38 7.16 -3.74
CA THR A 8 6.41 6.56 -2.87
C THR A 8 7.77 6.59 -3.56
N ILE A 9 7.84 6.20 -4.83
CA ILE A 9 9.06 6.27 -5.64
C ILE A 9 9.55 7.72 -5.73
N LEU A 10 8.65 8.67 -6.02
CA LEU A 10 9.00 10.08 -6.14
C LEU A 10 9.57 10.65 -4.83
N ARG A 11 8.93 10.37 -3.69
CA ARG A 11 9.44 10.76 -2.37
C ARG A 11 10.79 10.13 -2.07
N THR A 12 10.97 8.86 -2.40
CA THR A 12 12.23 8.14 -2.15
C THR A 12 13.36 8.73 -2.99
N ALA A 13 13.12 9.00 -4.28
CA ALA A 13 14.09 9.63 -5.16
C ALA A 13 14.49 11.03 -4.65
N PHE A 14 13.52 11.82 -4.20
CA PHE A 14 13.77 13.14 -3.63
C PHE A 14 14.59 13.07 -2.33
N LEU A 15 14.31 12.08 -1.48
CA LEU A 15 15.02 11.85 -0.23
C LEU A 15 16.48 11.45 -0.48
N ILE A 16 16.74 10.55 -1.45
CA ILE A 16 18.09 10.15 -1.85
C ILE A 16 18.87 11.37 -2.38
N PHE A 17 18.22 12.20 -3.22
CA PHE A 17 18.83 13.41 -3.75
C PHE A 17 19.21 14.41 -2.63
N LEU A 18 18.31 14.64 -1.69
CA LEU A 18 18.56 15.47 -0.51
C LEU A 18 19.71 14.92 0.35
N LEU A 19 19.73 13.60 0.59
CA LEU A 19 20.79 12.96 1.36
C LEU A 19 22.14 13.11 0.67
N TRP A 20 22.17 12.98 -0.66
CA TRP A 20 23.41 13.13 -1.44
C TRP A 20 24.00 14.54 -1.32
N ILE A 21 23.19 15.59 -1.43
CA ILE A 21 23.63 16.98 -1.21
C ILE A 21 24.08 17.20 0.24
N SER A 22 23.40 16.59 1.20
CA SER A 22 23.72 16.76 2.62
C SER A 22 24.97 16.00 3.08
N LYS A 23 25.51 15.08 2.28
CA LYS A 23 26.63 14.20 2.70
C LYS A 23 27.84 14.98 3.21
N ASP A 24 28.21 16.07 2.53
CA ASP A 24 29.42 16.83 2.86
C ASP A 24 29.23 17.77 4.08
N VAL A 25 27.99 18.03 4.49
CA VAL A 25 27.67 19.01 5.54
C VAL A 25 27.70 18.40 6.94
N TRP A 26 27.27 17.14 7.10
CA TRP A 26 26.97 16.56 8.42
C TRP A 26 28.09 15.67 8.99
N GLY A 27 29.11 15.36 8.19
CA GLY A 27 30.20 14.45 8.57
C GLY A 27 29.77 12.99 8.73
N GLU A 28 30.70 12.05 8.55
CA GLU A 28 30.42 10.60 8.53
C GLU A 28 29.77 10.06 9.82
N LYS A 29 29.98 10.73 10.96
CA LYS A 29 29.51 10.27 12.28
C LYS A 29 27.99 10.36 12.45
N TYR A 30 27.35 11.40 11.90
CA TYR A 30 25.90 11.62 12.05
C TYR A 30 25.12 11.29 10.78
N PHE A 31 25.79 11.19 9.64
CA PHE A 31 25.17 10.90 8.34
C PHE A 31 24.30 9.64 8.38
N TRP A 32 24.81 8.52 8.90
CA TRP A 32 24.06 7.26 8.97
C TRP A 32 22.81 7.31 9.87
N LEU A 33 22.87 8.07 10.98
CA LEU A 33 21.71 8.28 11.84
C LEU A 33 20.63 9.09 11.14
N ILE A 34 21.01 10.16 10.42
CA ILE A 34 20.09 11.03 9.69
C ILE A 34 19.45 10.29 8.52
N VAL A 35 20.21 9.46 7.81
CA VAL A 35 19.72 8.59 6.74
C VAL A 35 18.64 7.65 7.28
N SER A 36 18.95 6.92 8.36
CA SER A 36 18.02 5.96 8.96
C SER A 36 16.73 6.63 9.45
N LEU A 37 16.86 7.76 10.16
CA LEU A 37 15.71 8.51 10.67
C LEU A 37 14.85 9.08 9.53
N SER A 38 15.47 9.62 8.49
CA SER A 38 14.74 10.14 7.33
C SER A 38 14.00 9.03 6.60
N PHE A 39 14.63 7.87 6.43
CA PHE A 39 13.99 6.73 5.79
C PHE A 39 12.74 6.26 6.58
N TYR A 40 12.85 6.20 7.91
CA TYR A 40 11.70 5.87 8.75
C TYR A 40 10.55 6.87 8.60
N LEU A 41 10.86 8.18 8.65
CA LEU A 41 9.84 9.22 8.59
C LEU A 41 9.20 9.38 7.21
N PHE A 42 9.96 9.22 6.13
CA PHE A 42 9.46 9.47 4.77
C PHE A 42 9.03 8.21 4.01
N VAL A 43 9.44 7.02 4.44
CA VAL A 43 9.05 5.76 3.79
C VAL A 43 8.08 4.97 4.66
N ILE A 44 8.45 4.68 5.91
CA ILE A 44 7.65 3.81 6.79
C ILE A 44 6.37 4.51 7.24
N SER A 45 6.46 5.75 7.73
CA SER A 45 5.29 6.52 8.19
C SER A 45 4.18 6.65 7.14
N PRO A 46 4.45 7.10 5.88
CA PRO A 46 3.40 7.15 4.88
C PRO A 46 2.92 5.76 4.48
N ALA A 47 3.78 4.73 4.42
CA ALA A 47 3.35 3.37 4.12
C ALA A 47 2.28 2.87 5.12
N ILE A 48 2.45 3.15 6.41
CA ILE A 48 1.45 2.81 7.44
C ILE A 48 0.16 3.60 7.23
N SER A 49 0.25 4.90 6.96
CA SER A 49 -0.93 5.75 6.69
C SER A 49 -1.70 5.27 5.46
N PHE A 50 -1.00 4.87 4.42
CA PHE A 50 -1.57 4.30 3.20
C PHE A 50 -2.26 2.96 3.46
N TYR A 51 -1.62 2.07 4.20
CA TYR A 51 -2.22 0.78 4.57
C TYR A 51 -3.53 0.99 5.34
N ARG A 52 -3.53 1.87 6.34
CA ARG A 52 -4.75 2.21 7.08
C ARG A 52 -5.83 2.78 6.17
N LYS A 53 -5.50 3.70 5.28
CA LYS A 53 -6.46 4.31 4.34
C LYS A 53 -7.01 3.32 3.31
N PHE A 54 -6.20 2.33 2.90
CA PHE A 54 -6.61 1.25 2.02
C PHE A 54 -7.59 0.31 2.72
N VAL A 55 -7.27 -0.10 3.95
CA VAL A 55 -8.17 -0.94 4.77
C VAL A 55 -9.48 -0.19 5.05
N GLU A 56 -9.42 1.08 5.44
CA GLU A 56 -10.62 1.89 5.72
C GLU A 56 -11.55 2.00 4.50
N LYS A 57 -10.99 2.28 3.32
CA LYS A 57 -11.77 2.40 2.08
C LYS A 57 -12.41 1.09 1.64
N ASN A 58 -11.75 -0.02 1.89
CA ASN A 58 -12.21 -1.33 1.46
C ASN A 58 -12.86 -2.12 2.59
N LYS A 59 -13.00 -1.53 3.79
CA LYS A 59 -13.56 -2.20 4.97
C LYS A 59 -14.94 -2.77 4.70
N GLU A 60 -15.76 -2.04 3.96
CA GLU A 60 -17.10 -2.51 3.56
C GLU A 60 -17.02 -3.71 2.60
N VAL A 61 -16.06 -3.76 1.69
CA VAL A 61 -15.86 -4.93 0.82
C VAL A 61 -15.26 -6.11 1.62
N LEU A 62 -14.37 -5.83 2.57
CA LEU A 62 -13.68 -6.82 3.41
C LEU A 62 -14.59 -7.44 4.49
N GLU A 63 -15.51 -6.68 5.07
CA GLU A 63 -16.34 -7.15 6.18
C GLU A 63 -17.79 -7.49 5.77
N SER A 64 -18.37 -6.81 4.77
CA SER A 64 -19.80 -6.95 4.46
C SER A 64 -20.14 -7.49 3.06
N SER A 65 -19.15 -7.85 2.23
CA SER A 65 -19.42 -8.44 0.92
C SER A 65 -19.34 -9.98 0.93
N LEU A 66 -20.16 -10.63 0.09
CA LEU A 66 -20.04 -12.08 -0.19
C LEU A 66 -18.63 -12.47 -0.65
N CYS A 67 -17.84 -11.54 -1.21
CA CYS A 67 -16.47 -11.82 -1.64
C CYS A 67 -15.50 -12.10 -0.48
N SER A 68 -15.74 -11.59 0.73
CA SER A 68 -14.80 -11.75 1.87
C SER A 68 -14.68 -13.19 2.35
N SER A 69 -15.74 -13.97 2.21
CA SER A 69 -15.79 -15.39 2.53
C SER A 69 -15.38 -16.30 1.38
N CYS A 70 -14.96 -15.73 0.23
CA CYS A 70 -14.57 -16.48 -0.95
C CYS A 70 -13.12 -16.96 -0.88
N LYS A 71 -12.85 -18.20 -1.28
CA LYS A 71 -11.50 -18.77 -1.35
C LYS A 71 -10.55 -18.03 -2.30
N HIS A 72 -11.08 -17.48 -3.39
CA HIS A 72 -10.29 -16.82 -4.45
C HIS A 72 -10.16 -15.30 -4.26
N PHE A 73 -10.54 -14.78 -3.10
CA PHE A 73 -10.43 -13.37 -2.78
C PHE A 73 -9.14 -13.10 -2.00
N ASP A 74 -8.32 -12.19 -2.54
CA ASP A 74 -7.14 -11.68 -1.86
C ASP A 74 -7.51 -10.39 -1.11
N GLU A 75 -7.54 -10.48 0.22
CA GLU A 75 -7.84 -9.37 1.13
C GLU A 75 -6.77 -8.27 1.09
N SER A 76 -5.51 -8.62 0.79
CA SER A 76 -4.38 -7.68 0.77
C SER A 76 -4.42 -6.76 -0.45
N ALA A 77 -4.93 -7.26 -1.58
CA ALA A 77 -5.04 -6.52 -2.83
C ALA A 77 -6.48 -6.11 -3.18
N VAL A 78 -7.47 -6.57 -2.40
CA VAL A 78 -8.91 -6.46 -2.70
C VAL A 78 -9.13 -6.85 -4.16
N LEU A 79 -8.77 -8.11 -4.46
CA LEU A 79 -8.71 -8.65 -5.81
C LEU A 79 -9.36 -10.03 -5.84
N CYS A 80 -10.21 -10.27 -6.84
CA CYS A 80 -10.68 -11.61 -7.15
C CYS A 80 -9.66 -12.28 -8.08
N MET A 81 -8.91 -13.26 -7.59
CA MET A 81 -7.86 -13.98 -8.32
C MET A 81 -8.39 -14.79 -9.52
N LYS A 82 -9.69 -15.12 -9.52
CA LYS A 82 -10.32 -15.92 -10.58
C LYS A 82 -10.67 -15.11 -11.83
N TYR A 83 -10.98 -13.83 -11.64
CA TYR A 83 -11.43 -12.93 -12.73
C TYR A 83 -10.49 -11.73 -12.92
N ASP A 84 -9.43 -11.63 -12.12
CA ASP A 84 -8.50 -10.49 -12.06
C ASP A 84 -9.21 -9.12 -12.00
N LYS A 85 -10.31 -9.08 -11.24
CA LYS A 85 -11.14 -7.87 -11.07
C LYS A 85 -11.14 -7.43 -9.62
N HIS A 86 -11.09 -6.12 -9.42
CA HIS A 86 -11.23 -5.50 -8.11
C HIS A 86 -12.73 -5.37 -7.76
N PRO A 87 -13.25 -6.11 -6.76
CA PRO A 87 -14.60 -5.89 -6.27
C PRO A 87 -14.71 -4.49 -5.65
N THR A 88 -15.83 -3.83 -5.90
CA THR A 88 -16.23 -2.58 -5.22
C THR A 88 -17.57 -2.79 -4.53
N LYS A 89 -18.01 -1.82 -3.75
CA LYS A 89 -19.27 -1.91 -2.98
C LYS A 89 -20.48 -2.26 -3.84
N ASP A 90 -20.49 -1.78 -5.07
CA ASP A 90 -21.59 -1.95 -6.04
C ASP A 90 -21.26 -2.98 -7.14
N PHE A 91 -20.05 -3.53 -7.16
CA PHE A 91 -19.60 -4.45 -8.21
C PHE A 91 -18.98 -5.72 -7.63
N ILE A 92 -19.70 -6.83 -7.79
CA ILE A 92 -19.25 -8.18 -7.42
C ILE A 92 -18.89 -8.92 -8.72
N PRO A 93 -17.61 -9.29 -8.95
CA PRO A 93 -17.14 -9.86 -10.22
C PRO A 93 -17.86 -11.13 -10.69
N CYS A 94 -18.42 -11.90 -9.75
CA CYS A 94 -19.09 -13.17 -10.02
C CYS A 94 -20.62 -13.12 -9.81
N GLU A 95 -21.19 -11.96 -9.43
CA GLU A 95 -22.60 -11.83 -9.01
C GLU A 95 -23.05 -12.89 -7.98
N GLY A 96 -22.12 -13.51 -7.26
CA GLY A 96 -22.37 -14.63 -6.33
C GLY A 96 -22.49 -16.02 -6.98
N SER A 97 -22.56 -16.13 -8.31
CA SER A 97 -22.77 -17.41 -9.02
C SER A 97 -21.60 -18.39 -8.94
N ALA A 98 -20.37 -17.86 -8.92
CA ALA A 98 -19.12 -18.63 -8.87
C ALA A 98 -18.39 -18.47 -7.52
N TRP A 99 -19.15 -18.14 -6.48
CA TRP A 99 -18.65 -17.99 -5.12
C TRP A 99 -18.35 -19.36 -4.50
N GLU A 100 -17.17 -19.52 -3.93
CA GLU A 100 -16.73 -20.75 -3.26
C GLU A 100 -16.32 -20.41 -1.82
N PRO A 101 -16.93 -21.04 -0.80
CA PRO A 101 -16.57 -20.79 0.60
C PRO A 101 -15.12 -21.20 0.87
N LYS A 102 -14.47 -20.46 1.79
CA LYS A 102 -13.20 -20.85 2.40
C LYS A 102 -13.32 -22.14 3.22
#